data_AF-A0A916IQT6-F1
#
_entry.id   AF-A0A916IQT6-F1
#
_cell.length_a   1.000
_cell.length_b   1.000
_cell.length_c   1.000
_cell.angle_alpha   90.00
_cell.angle_beta   90.00
_cell.angle_gamma   90.00
#
_symmetry.space_group_name_H-M   'P 1'
#
loop_
_entity.id
_entity.type
_entity.pdbx_description
1 polymer ?
#
loop_
_entity_poly.entity_id
_entity_poly.type
_entity_poly.pdbx_seq_one_letter_code
_entity_poly.pdbx_strand_id
1 'polypeptide(L)' 'MPLPTNEQLVESLDNELMDLLYERLKLAAYLPVPNTPAEIHQAVQRMRGIAAIYRVPPEVGEAMALAIIEASRGRS' A
#
# COMPACT_ATOMS: atom_id res chain seq x y z
N MET A 1 -11.79 -32.86 -0.11
CA MET A 1 -11.25 -31.90 -1.09
C MET A 1 -9.74 -31.80 -0.84
N PRO A 2 -8.89 -31.81 -1.87
CA PRO A 2 -7.46 -31.61 -1.66
C PRO A 2 -7.19 -30.21 -1.08
N LEU A 3 -6.15 -30.09 -0.25
CA LEU A 3 -5.70 -28.80 0.26
C LEU A 3 -5.11 -27.98 -0.89
N PRO A 4 -5.27 -26.64 -0.87
CA PRO A 4 -4.72 -25.78 -1.90
C PRO A 4 -3.19 -25.84 -1.93
N THR A 5 -2.61 -25.67 -3.12
CA THR A 5 -1.16 -25.56 -3.27
C THR A 5 -0.68 -24.17 -2.81
N ASN A 6 0.62 -24.04 -2.53
CA ASN A 6 1.19 -22.74 -2.18
C ASN A 6 0.99 -21.69 -3.28
N GLU A 7 1.03 -22.09 -4.54
CA GLU A 7 0.78 -21.19 -5.69
C GLU A 7 -0.65 -20.66 -5.66
N GLN A 8 -1.64 -21.51 -5.40
CA GLN A 8 -3.05 -21.11 -5.27
C GLN A 8 -3.28 -20.19 -4.07
N LEU A 9 -2.56 -20.42 -2.96
CA LEU A 9 -2.62 -19.55 -1.79
C LEU A 9 -2.03 -18.17 -2.09
N VAL A 10 -0.91 -18.11 -2.82
CA VAL A 10 -0.30 -16.83 -3.25
C VAL A 10 -1.24 -16.09 -4.20
N GLU A 11 -1.81 -16.77 -5.19
CA GLU A 11 -2.79 -16.15 -6.10
C GLU A 11 -4.01 -15.59 -5.35
N SER A 12 -4.53 -16.31 -4.37
CA SER A 12 -5.62 -15.83 -3.52
C SER A 12 -5.21 -14.57 -2.73
N LEU A 13 -4.00 -14.56 -2.17
CA LEU A 13 -3.48 -13.40 -1.44
C LEU A 13 -3.27 -12.20 -2.34
N ASP A 14 -2.80 -12.41 -3.57
CA ASP A 14 -2.61 -11.32 -4.55
C ASP A 14 -3.96 -10.68 -4.93
N ASN A 15 -5.01 -11.50 -5.10
CA ASN A 15 -6.36 -10.99 -5.34
C ASN A 15 -6.88 -10.16 -4.15
N GLU A 16 -6.75 -10.67 -2.93
CA GLU A 16 -7.15 -9.94 -1.72
C GLU A 16 -6.35 -8.63 -1.55
N LEU A 17 -5.05 -8.66 -1.87
CA LEU A 17 -4.19 -7.49 -1.81
C LEU A 17 -4.67 -6.40 -2.78
N MET A 18 -5.08 -6.78 -3.99
CA MET A 18 -5.60 -5.85 -4.99
C MET A 18 -6.93 -5.23 -4.56
N ASP A 19 -7.83 -6.02 -3.98
CA ASP A 19 -9.12 -5.53 -3.45
C ASP A 19 -8.90 -4.52 -2.31
N LEU A 20 -8.03 -4.84 -1.35
CA LEU A 20 -7.69 -3.96 -0.25
C LEU A 20 -7.01 -2.67 -0.74
N LEU A 21 -6.12 -2.77 -1.73
CA LEU A 21 -5.47 -1.60 -2.33
C LEU A 21 -6.48 -0.71 -3.05
N TYR A 22 -7.45 -1.28 -3.77
CA TYR A 22 -8.53 -0.55 -4.41
C TYR A 22 -9.35 0.26 -3.40
N GLU A 23 -9.86 -0.38 -2.34
CA GLU A 23 -10.64 0.30 -1.31
C GLU A 23 -9.83 1.38 -0.59
N ARG A 24 -8.54 1.11 -0.32
CA ARG A 24 -7.63 2.09 0.26
C ARG A 24 -7.48 3.33 -0.64
N LEU A 25 -7.30 3.16 -1.95
CA LEU A 25 -7.14 4.28 -2.88
C LEU A 25 -8.45 5.06 -3.07
N LYS A 26 -9.59 4.37 -3.08
CA LYS A 26 -10.92 4.99 -3.07
C LYS A 26 -11.12 5.85 -1.83
N LEU A 27 -10.72 5.39 -0.64
CA LEU A 27 -10.75 6.20 0.58
C LEU A 27 -9.74 7.35 0.54
N ALA A 28 -8.55 7.13 -0.02
CA ALA A 28 -7.53 8.16 -0.15
C ALA A 28 -7.95 9.34 -1.03
N ALA A 29 -8.88 9.13 -1.98
CA ALA A 29 -9.43 10.20 -2.81
C ALA A 29 -10.21 11.27 -2.00
N TYR A 30 -10.65 10.95 -0.79
CA TYR A 30 -11.32 11.90 0.11
C TYR A 30 -10.36 12.61 1.07
N LEU A 31 -9.06 12.32 0.99
CA LEU A 31 -8.04 12.90 1.87
C LEU A 31 -7.18 13.91 1.11
N PRO A 32 -6.62 14.93 1.80
CA PRO A 32 -5.63 15.82 1.19
C PRO A 32 -4.42 15.04 0.68
N VAL A 33 -4.01 15.32 -0.56
CA VAL A 33 -2.84 14.68 -1.16
C VAL A 33 -1.56 15.33 -0.60
N PRO A 34 -0.58 14.55 -0.09
CA PRO A 34 0.72 15.08 0.30
C PRO A 34 1.43 15.76 -0.87
N ASN A 35 1.71 17.05 -0.76
CA ASN A 35 2.25 17.87 -1.85
C ASN A 35 3.54 18.61 -1.49
N THR A 36 3.90 18.66 -0.21
CA THR A 36 5.18 19.22 0.24
C THR A 36 6.20 18.11 0.55
N PRO A 37 7.52 18.38 0.50
CA PRO A 37 8.54 17.41 0.89
C PRO A 37 8.36 16.86 2.31
N ALA A 38 7.90 17.70 3.25
CA ALA A 38 7.68 17.31 4.64
C ALA A 38 6.50 16.33 4.77
N GLU A 39 5.38 16.59 4.09
CA GLU A 39 4.21 15.70 4.11
C GLU A 39 4.52 14.35 3.45
N ILE A 40 5.25 14.36 2.33
CA ILE A 40 5.69 13.13 1.65
C ILE A 40 6.60 12.32 2.58
N HIS A 41 7.57 12.98 3.23
CA HIS A 41 8.46 12.33 4.18
C HIS A 41 7.68 11.71 5.36
N GLN A 42 6.70 12.43 5.92
CA GLN A 42 5.86 11.92 6.99
C GLN A 42 5.04 10.69 6.55
N ALA A 43 4.47 10.72 5.35
CA ALA A 43 3.72 9.60 4.79
C ALA A 43 4.62 8.36 4.59
N VAL A 44 5.84 8.55 4.08
CA VAL A 44 6.85 7.50 3.93
C VAL A 44 7.26 6.92 5.28
N GLN A 45 7.61 7.76 6.26
CA GLN A 45 8.01 7.29 7.60
C GLN A 45 6.91 6.47 8.27
N ARG A 46 5.65 6.91 8.14
CA ARG A 46 4.50 6.16 8.65
C ARG A 46 4.41 4.77 8.02
N MET A 47 4.51 4.66 6.70
CA MET A 47 4.42 3.37 6.00
C MET A 47 5.62 2.46 6.27
N ARG A 48 6.84 3.02 6.38
CA ARG A 48 8.03 2.29 6.82
C ARG A 48 7.84 1.71 8.22
N GLY A 49 7.28 2.49 9.14
CA GLY A 49 6.94 2.05 10.50
C GLY A 49 5.91 0.91 10.51
N ILE A 50 4.86 1.00 9.68
CA ILE A 50 3.88 -0.08 9.53
C ILE A 50 4.54 -1.34 8.96
N ALA A 51 5.35 -1.22 7.90
CA ALA A 51 6.07 -2.36 7.31
C ALA A 51 6.90 -3.11 8.35
N ALA A 52 7.62 -2.37 9.21
CA ALA A 52 8.43 -2.95 10.28
C ALA A 52 7.60 -3.77 11.29
N ILE A 53 6.39 -3.33 11.66
CA ILE A 53 5.47 -4.08 12.55
C ILE A 53 5.15 -5.45 11.96
N TYR A 54 4.95 -5.52 10.65
CA TYR A 54 4.63 -6.76 9.93
C TYR A 54 5.86 -7.52 9.43
N ARG A 55 7.08 -7.13 9.86
CA ARG A 55 8.36 -7.73 9.42
C ARG A 55 8.57 -7.68 7.90
N VAL A 56 7.98 -6.69 7.24
CA VAL A 56 8.19 -6.38 5.84
C VAL A 56 9.39 -5.42 5.73
N PRO A 57 10.28 -5.55 4.74
CA PRO A 57 11.39 -4.62 4.55
C PRO A 57 10.89 -3.16 4.47
N PRO A 58 11.53 -2.20 5.17
CA PRO A 58 11.10 -0.80 5.18
C PRO A 58 10.98 -0.19 3.78
N GLU A 59 11.84 -0.61 2.85
CA GLU A 59 11.88 -0.15 1.47
C GLU A 59 10.57 -0.46 0.72
N VAL A 60 9.92 -1.59 1.06
CA VAL A 60 8.61 -1.94 0.50
C VAL A 60 7.53 -1.00 1.03
N GLY A 61 7.59 -0.64 2.32
CA GLY A 61 6.70 0.36 2.90
C GLY A 61 6.86 1.74 2.25
N GLU A 62 8.10 2.14 1.99
CA GLU A 62 8.41 3.37 1.25
C GLU A 62 7.87 3.34 -0.18
N ALA A 63 8.15 2.28 -0.94
CA ALA A 63 7.64 2.12 -2.30
C ALA A 63 6.11 2.17 -2.35
N MET A 64 5.43 1.51 -1.41
CA MET A 64 3.98 1.54 -1.28
C MET A 64 3.48 2.97 -0.98
N ALA A 65 4.11 3.70 -0.06
CA ALA A 65 3.73 5.09 0.24
C ALA A 65 3.80 5.98 -1.01
N LEU A 66 4.88 5.89 -1.78
CA LEU A 66 5.10 6.66 -2.99
C LEU A 66 4.08 6.31 -4.07
N ALA A 67 3.85 5.02 -4.32
CA ALA A 67 2.86 4.55 -5.30
C ALA A 67 1.45 5.07 -4.99
N ILE A 68 1.08 5.13 -3.71
CA ILE A 68 -0.20 5.69 -3.28
C ILE A 68 -0.28 7.19 -3.54
N ILE A 69 0.76 7.95 -3.17
CA ILE A 69 0.78 9.40 -3.38
C ILE A 69 0.67 9.72 -4.87
N GLU A 70 1.41 8.99 -5.70
CA GLU A 70 1.33 9.10 -7.16
C GLU A 70 -0.06 8.77 -7.69
N ALA A 71 -0.65 7.65 -7.25
CA ALA A 71 -2.01 7.25 -7.64
C ALA A 71 -3.10 8.24 -7.18
N SER A 72 -2.87 8.98 -6.11
CA SER A 72 -3.76 10.06 -5.65
C SER A 72 -3.60 11.34 -6.49
N ARG A 73 -2.39 11.64 -6.97
CA ARG A 73 -2.13 12.80 -7.85
C ARG A 73 -2.72 12.62 -9.25
N GLY A 74 -2.60 11.43 -9.84
CA GLY A 74 -3.12 11.14 -11.18
C GLY A 74 -4.65 11.15 -11.31
N ARG A 75 -5.38 11.35 -10.19
CA ARG A 75 -6.84 11.45 -10.14
C ARG A 75 -7.35 12.84 -9.78
N SER A 76 -6.45 13.78 -9.42
CA SER A 76 -6.75 15.19 -9.16
C SER A 76 -6.75 15.98 -10.46
#